data_AF-A0A0R2PVN2-F1
#
_entry.id   AF-A0A0R2PVN2-F1
#
_cell.length_a   1.000
_cell.length_b   1.000
_cell.length_c   1.000
_cell.angle_alpha   90.00
_cell.angle_beta   90.00
_cell.angle_gamma   90.00
#
_symmetry.space_group_name_H-M   'P 1'
#
loop_
_entity.id
_entity.type
_entity.pdbx_description
1 polymer ?
#
loop_
_entity_poly.entity_id
_entity_poly.type
_entity_poly.pdbx_seq_one_letter_code
_entity_poly.pdbx_strand_id
1 'polypeptide(L)'
;ATVSGIDVIKNPQEVRKIIGLSGQYAAVDETLTGWDNLIMFGRLYHLSAKAAKSRAIELLEQFSLTDAAKRPIRTYSGGMRRRLDLAASLIVKPKVLFLDEPTTGLDPRGRQDMWGVINELVKGGVTLLLTTQYLEEADQLADEIAVIDHGKVIARGTSDSLKKQVGGERLEIVVENQHMAATKEILARISSSALNVDEGLRLISAPVTTGSKALIEAAKLLDEMGIHPLDIGLKRPSLDDVFLSLTGHLAEEKKDEDLALASKKRGR
;
A
#
# COMPACT_ATOMS: atom_id res chain seq x y z
N ALA A 1 -20.77 9.21 -11.94
CA ALA A 1 -20.08 8.02 -11.39
C ALA A 1 -21.12 7.01 -10.92
N THR A 2 -20.80 5.72 -10.94
CA THR A 2 -21.72 4.65 -10.54
C THR A 2 -21.04 3.66 -9.61
N VAL A 3 -21.75 3.13 -8.62
CA VAL A 3 -21.29 2.05 -7.73
C VAL A 3 -22.22 0.86 -7.88
N SER A 4 -21.69 -0.31 -8.27
CA SER A 4 -22.50 -1.49 -8.60
C SER A 4 -23.65 -1.19 -9.58
N GLY A 5 -23.40 -0.30 -10.56
CA GLY A 5 -24.41 0.13 -11.54
C GLY A 5 -25.40 1.21 -11.06
N ILE A 6 -25.31 1.67 -9.82
CA ILE A 6 -26.19 2.70 -9.25
C ILE A 6 -25.52 4.08 -9.35
N ASP A 7 -26.21 5.06 -9.92
CA ASP A 7 -25.75 6.45 -9.99
C ASP A 7 -25.70 7.09 -8.59
N VAL A 8 -24.52 7.57 -8.20
CA VAL A 8 -24.24 8.09 -6.85
C VAL A 8 -24.95 9.41 -6.55
N ILE A 9 -25.27 10.21 -7.56
CA ILE A 9 -25.93 11.51 -7.40
C ILE A 9 -27.45 11.32 -7.44
N LYS A 10 -27.95 10.50 -8.36
CA LYS A 10 -29.39 10.28 -8.54
C LYS A 10 -29.98 9.41 -7.43
N ASN A 11 -29.25 8.39 -6.95
CA ASN A 11 -29.77 7.40 -6.01
C ASN A 11 -28.83 7.17 -4.80
N PRO A 12 -28.48 8.21 -4.03
CA PRO A 12 -27.49 8.11 -2.95
C PRO A 12 -27.90 7.15 -1.83
N GLN A 13 -29.21 7.04 -1.53
CA GLN A 13 -29.70 6.14 -0.48
C GLN A 13 -29.57 4.67 -0.88
N GLU A 14 -29.78 4.34 -2.16
CA GLU A 14 -29.61 2.96 -2.65
C GLU A 14 -28.13 2.55 -2.63
N VAL A 15 -27.22 3.48 -2.94
CA VAL A 15 -25.77 3.24 -2.79
C VAL A 15 -25.42 2.97 -1.33
N ARG A 16 -25.89 3.79 -0.38
CA ARG A 16 -25.62 3.61 1.07
C ARG A 16 -26.08 2.27 1.65
N LYS A 17 -27.07 1.61 1.03
CA LYS A 17 -27.53 0.28 1.45
C LYS A 17 -26.60 -0.86 1.03
N ILE A 18 -25.78 -0.64 0.01
CA ILE A 18 -24.94 -1.69 -0.59
C ILE A 18 -23.45 -1.50 -0.34
N ILE A 19 -23.05 -0.34 0.19
CA ILE A 19 -21.67 -0.01 0.55
C ILE A 19 -21.44 -0.10 2.05
N GLY A 20 -20.24 -0.54 2.44
CA GLY A 20 -19.68 -0.28 3.77
C GLY A 20 -18.68 0.87 3.69
N LEU A 21 -18.60 1.67 4.74
CA LEU A 21 -17.60 2.73 4.86
C LEU A 21 -16.94 2.63 6.23
N SER A 22 -15.61 2.61 6.26
CA SER A 22 -14.81 2.84 7.47
C SER A 22 -13.89 4.02 7.19
N GLY A 23 -14.18 5.16 7.83
CA GLY A 23 -13.39 6.38 7.73
C GLY A 23 -12.18 6.35 8.67
N GLN A 24 -11.38 7.42 8.74
CA GLN A 24 -10.19 7.47 9.64
C GLN A 24 -10.52 7.37 11.14
N TYR A 25 -11.71 7.81 11.55
CA TYR A 25 -12.17 7.74 12.93
C TYR A 25 -13.18 6.61 13.11
N ALA A 26 -13.00 5.83 14.18
CA ALA A 26 -13.91 4.74 14.49
C ALA A 26 -15.29 5.30 14.84
N ALA A 27 -16.34 4.84 14.15
CA ALA A 27 -17.72 5.27 14.38
C ALA A 27 -18.35 4.61 15.63
N VAL A 28 -17.57 3.85 16.40
CA VAL A 28 -18.00 3.06 17.55
C VAL A 28 -18.17 3.94 18.80
N ASP A 29 -19.18 3.63 19.61
CA ASP A 29 -19.44 4.32 20.87
C ASP A 29 -18.50 3.79 21.96
N GLU A 30 -17.59 4.64 22.45
CA GLU A 30 -16.56 4.27 23.42
C GLU A 30 -17.10 3.90 24.81
N THR A 31 -18.34 4.30 25.13
CA THR A 31 -18.99 4.01 26.42
C THR A 31 -19.54 2.58 26.47
N LEU A 32 -19.84 2.01 25.31
CA LEU A 32 -20.38 0.67 25.15
C LEU A 32 -19.28 -0.39 25.03
N THR A 33 -19.67 -1.66 25.16
CA THR A 33 -18.78 -2.79 24.86
C THR A 33 -18.71 -3.05 23.36
N GLY A 34 -17.71 -3.81 22.90
CA GLY A 34 -17.62 -4.20 21.49
C GLY A 34 -18.85 -5.02 21.04
N TRP A 35 -19.34 -5.88 21.92
CA TRP A 35 -20.58 -6.63 21.73
C TRP A 35 -21.80 -5.72 21.55
N ASP A 36 -21.99 -4.77 22.48
CA ASP A 36 -23.14 -3.86 22.44
C ASP A 36 -23.12 -2.95 21.22
N ASN A 37 -21.93 -2.51 20.79
CA ASN A 37 -21.76 -1.76 19.55
C ASN A 37 -22.24 -2.53 18.34
N LEU A 38 -21.77 -3.77 18.15
CA LEU A 38 -22.15 -4.57 16.98
C LEU A 38 -23.64 -4.90 16.98
N ILE A 39 -24.24 -5.15 18.14
CA ILE A 39 -25.70 -5.30 18.25
C ILE A 39 -26.40 -4.00 17.87
N MET A 40 -25.96 -2.86 18.41
CA MET A 40 -26.54 -1.54 18.11
C MET A 40 -26.51 -1.27 16.60
N PHE A 41 -25.36 -1.45 15.95
CA PHE A 41 -25.25 -1.31 14.50
C PHE A 41 -26.18 -2.29 13.77
N GLY A 42 -26.22 -3.56 14.17
CA GLY A 42 -27.16 -4.54 13.62
C GLY A 42 -28.61 -4.07 13.69
N ARG A 43 -29.03 -3.47 14.80
CA ARG A 43 -30.39 -2.95 14.99
C ARG A 43 -30.66 -1.70 14.14
N LEU A 44 -29.67 -0.81 14.00
CA LEU A 44 -29.76 0.37 13.12
C LEU A 44 -29.91 -0.03 11.65
N TYR A 45 -29.28 -1.13 11.25
CA TYR A 45 -29.45 -1.76 9.94
C TYR A 45 -30.66 -2.71 9.86
N HIS A 46 -31.63 -2.55 10.75
CA HIS A 46 -32.90 -3.28 10.76
C HIS A 46 -32.80 -4.80 10.90
N LEU A 47 -31.68 -5.35 11.39
CA LEU A 47 -31.60 -6.75 11.75
C LEU A 47 -32.51 -7.05 12.96
N SER A 48 -33.14 -8.22 12.95
CA SER A 48 -33.84 -8.72 14.14
C SER A 48 -32.87 -8.87 15.32
N ALA A 49 -33.35 -8.81 16.56
CA ALA A 49 -32.48 -8.95 17.73
C ALA A 49 -31.66 -10.26 17.72
N LYS A 50 -32.26 -11.35 17.21
CA LYS A 50 -31.59 -12.64 17.04
C LYS A 50 -30.49 -12.56 15.97
N ALA A 51 -30.81 -11.96 14.81
CA ALA A 51 -29.85 -11.81 13.72
C ALA A 51 -28.67 -10.89 14.11
N ALA A 52 -28.94 -9.77 14.79
CA ALA A 52 -27.91 -8.86 15.27
C ALA A 52 -26.94 -9.56 16.25
N LYS A 53 -27.46 -10.37 17.18
CA LYS A 53 -26.62 -11.17 18.10
C LYS A 53 -25.76 -12.21 17.36
N SER A 54 -26.35 -12.95 16.41
CA SER A 54 -25.61 -13.92 15.60
C SER A 54 -24.48 -13.23 14.83
N ARG A 55 -24.80 -12.10 14.19
CA ARG A 55 -23.84 -11.33 13.40
C ARG A 55 -22.73 -10.74 14.26
N ALA A 56 -23.04 -10.27 15.47
CA ALA A 56 -22.04 -9.79 16.41
C ALA A 56 -21.05 -10.90 16.82
N ILE A 57 -21.53 -12.12 17.08
CA ILE A 57 -20.65 -13.28 17.38
C ILE A 57 -19.71 -13.54 16.21
N GLU A 58 -20.25 -13.69 15.00
CA GLU A 58 -19.46 -13.96 13.79
C GLU A 58 -18.36 -12.91 13.58
N LEU A 59 -18.72 -11.63 13.73
CA LEU A 59 -17.79 -10.53 13.52
C LEU A 59 -16.74 -10.42 14.63
N LEU A 60 -17.09 -10.68 15.89
CA LEU A 60 -16.11 -10.70 16.98
C LEU A 60 -15.09 -11.83 16.81
N GLU A 61 -15.54 -12.99 16.34
CA GLU A 61 -14.66 -14.13 16.02
C GLU A 61 -13.77 -13.80 14.82
N GLN A 62 -14.37 -13.33 13.71
CA GLN A 62 -13.64 -13.00 12.49
C GLN A 62 -12.56 -11.93 12.70
N PHE A 63 -12.76 -11.02 13.66
CA PHE A 63 -11.84 -9.93 13.96
C PHE A 63 -10.96 -10.19 15.19
N SER A 64 -10.98 -11.40 15.76
CA SER A 64 -10.20 -11.77 16.95
C SER A 64 -10.45 -10.85 18.14
N LEU A 65 -11.71 -10.49 18.37
CA LEU A 65 -12.18 -9.61 19.44
C LEU A 65 -13.05 -10.32 20.49
N THR A 66 -13.27 -11.63 20.36
CA THR A 66 -14.13 -12.42 21.25
C THR A 66 -13.79 -12.25 22.74
N ASP A 67 -12.51 -12.36 23.10
CA ASP A 67 -12.06 -12.22 24.50
C ASP A 67 -12.28 -10.80 25.06
N ALA A 68 -12.31 -9.82 24.17
CA ALA A 68 -12.50 -8.42 24.52
C ALA A 68 -13.97 -7.98 24.47
N ALA A 69 -14.86 -8.80 23.93
CA ALA A 69 -16.19 -8.39 23.47
C ALA A 69 -17.03 -7.68 24.55
N LYS A 70 -16.92 -8.13 25.81
CA LYS A 70 -17.67 -7.61 26.96
C LYS A 70 -16.95 -6.48 27.72
N ARG A 71 -15.73 -6.11 27.31
CA ARG A 71 -15.01 -4.99 27.91
C ARG A 71 -15.46 -3.67 27.25
N PRO A 72 -15.55 -2.57 28.01
CA PRO A 72 -15.82 -1.25 27.44
C PRO A 72 -14.75 -0.86 26.41
N ILE A 73 -15.17 -0.25 25.30
CA ILE A 73 -14.27 0.12 24.20
C ILE A 73 -13.19 1.12 24.61
N ARG A 74 -13.45 1.99 25.60
CA ARG A 74 -12.41 2.87 26.18
C ARG A 74 -11.16 2.12 26.70
N THR A 75 -11.25 0.80 26.92
CA THR A 75 -10.13 -0.05 27.36
C THR A 75 -9.40 -0.75 26.21
N TYR A 76 -9.88 -0.57 24.96
CA TYR A 76 -9.31 -1.20 23.77
C TYR A 76 -8.06 -0.45 23.32
N SER A 77 -7.08 -1.18 22.78
CA SER A 77 -5.99 -0.57 22.03
C SER A 77 -6.52 0.12 20.75
N GLY A 78 -5.71 0.98 20.14
CA GLY A 78 -6.06 1.59 18.84
C GLY A 78 -6.41 0.54 17.77
N GLY A 79 -5.60 -0.52 17.65
CA GLY A 79 -5.86 -1.62 16.72
C GLY A 79 -7.14 -2.40 17.01
N MET A 80 -7.47 -2.63 18.27
CA MET A 80 -8.74 -3.26 18.62
C MET A 80 -9.95 -2.38 18.26
N ARG A 81 -9.86 -1.07 18.47
CA ARG A 81 -10.91 -0.11 18.05
C ARG A 81 -11.08 -0.10 16.54
N ARG A 82 -9.97 -0.12 15.80
CA ARG A 82 -9.98 -0.15 14.33
C ARG A 82 -10.59 -1.43 13.78
N ARG A 83 -10.24 -2.59 14.36
CA ARG A 83 -10.85 -3.88 14.01
C ARG A 83 -12.34 -3.88 14.27
N LEU A 84 -12.79 -3.32 15.38
CA LEU A 84 -14.21 -3.24 15.70
C LEU A 84 -14.97 -2.31 14.73
N ASP A 85 -14.37 -1.18 14.35
CA ASP A 85 -14.93 -0.26 13.36
C ASP A 85 -15.11 -0.93 11.99
N LEU A 86 -14.07 -1.64 11.53
CA LEU A 86 -14.14 -2.42 10.31
C LEU A 86 -15.21 -3.52 10.42
N ALA A 87 -15.30 -4.21 11.57
CA ALA A 87 -16.35 -5.19 11.84
C ALA A 87 -17.76 -4.56 11.76
N ALA A 88 -17.95 -3.38 12.35
CA ALA A 88 -19.21 -2.64 12.32
C ALA A 88 -19.63 -2.27 10.89
N SER A 89 -18.68 -1.90 10.03
CA SER A 89 -18.92 -1.60 8.61
C SER A 89 -19.40 -2.82 7.79
N LEU A 90 -19.19 -4.04 8.32
CA LEU A 90 -19.55 -5.32 7.70
C LEU A 90 -20.80 -5.96 8.30
N ILE A 91 -21.51 -5.25 9.18
CA ILE A 91 -22.76 -5.72 9.77
C ILE A 91 -23.76 -6.15 8.70
N VAL A 92 -23.94 -5.32 7.67
CA VAL A 92 -24.70 -5.65 6.46
C VAL A 92 -23.70 -5.97 5.38
N LYS A 93 -23.35 -7.25 5.22
CA LYS A 93 -22.37 -7.77 4.23
C LYS A 93 -22.41 -6.97 2.92
N PRO A 94 -21.54 -5.95 2.75
CA PRO A 94 -21.69 -5.01 1.66
C PRO A 94 -21.08 -5.62 0.39
N LYS A 95 -21.54 -5.17 -0.78
CA LYS A 95 -20.91 -5.57 -2.05
C LYS A 95 -19.60 -4.83 -2.27
N VAL A 96 -19.55 -3.57 -1.82
CA VAL A 96 -18.38 -2.70 -1.96
C VAL A 96 -18.03 -2.10 -0.60
N LEU A 97 -16.78 -2.20 -0.19
CA LEU A 97 -16.27 -1.65 1.05
C LEU A 97 -15.27 -0.53 0.75
N PHE A 98 -15.50 0.64 1.33
CA PHE A 98 -14.61 1.80 1.24
C PHE A 98 -13.82 1.93 2.55
N LEU A 99 -12.51 1.86 2.46
CA LEU A 99 -11.60 2.00 3.59
C LEU A 99 -10.72 3.23 3.38
N ASP A 100 -10.83 4.19 4.29
CA ASP A 100 -9.96 5.35 4.30
C ASP A 100 -8.85 5.19 5.33
N GLU A 101 -7.62 4.99 4.85
CA GLU A 101 -6.42 4.83 5.66
C GLU A 101 -6.60 3.75 6.76
N PRO A 102 -6.86 2.49 6.38
CA PRO A 102 -7.31 1.47 7.33
C PRO A 102 -6.26 1.15 8.41
N THR A 103 -4.97 1.32 8.11
CA THR A 103 -3.87 0.95 9.02
C THR A 103 -3.11 2.14 9.60
N THR A 104 -3.58 3.36 9.36
CA THR A 104 -3.00 4.57 9.97
C THR A 104 -3.12 4.49 11.49
N GLY A 105 -2.00 4.75 12.19
CA GLY A 105 -1.92 4.72 13.66
C GLY A 105 -1.84 3.32 14.28
N LEU A 106 -1.74 2.26 13.48
CA LEU A 106 -1.48 0.90 13.96
C LEU A 106 0.03 0.63 14.05
N ASP A 107 0.42 -0.18 15.03
CA ASP A 107 1.75 -0.75 15.11
C ASP A 107 1.97 -1.82 14.03
N PRO A 108 3.21 -2.25 13.74
CA PRO A 108 3.48 -3.19 12.65
C PRO A 108 2.69 -4.50 12.74
N ARG A 109 2.45 -5.03 13.95
CA ARG A 109 1.64 -6.24 14.13
C ARG A 109 0.18 -5.97 13.85
N GLY A 110 -0.38 -4.88 14.36
CA GLY A 110 -1.76 -4.47 14.10
C GLY A 110 -2.06 -4.24 12.61
N ARG A 111 -1.07 -3.74 11.85
CA ARG A 111 -1.17 -3.59 10.39
C ARG A 111 -1.28 -4.95 9.68
N GLN A 112 -0.38 -5.88 10.00
CA GLN A 112 -0.40 -7.24 9.44
C GLN A 112 -1.71 -7.97 9.75
N ASP A 113 -2.20 -7.87 10.98
CA ASP A 113 -3.50 -8.42 11.36
C ASP A 113 -4.64 -7.82 10.53
N MET A 114 -4.64 -6.50 10.33
CA MET A 114 -5.65 -5.80 9.53
C MET A 114 -5.62 -6.23 8.07
N TRP A 115 -4.41 -6.37 7.50
CA TRP A 115 -4.23 -6.88 6.14
C TRP A 115 -4.77 -8.30 5.97
N GLY A 116 -4.51 -9.17 6.95
CA GLY A 116 -5.09 -10.51 6.98
C GLY A 116 -6.61 -10.49 6.92
N VAL A 117 -7.24 -9.65 7.73
CA VAL A 117 -8.71 -9.46 7.73
C VAL A 117 -9.20 -8.96 6.37
N ILE A 118 -8.55 -7.93 5.81
CA ILE A 118 -8.93 -7.35 4.51
C ILE A 118 -8.85 -8.41 3.41
N ASN A 119 -7.78 -9.20 3.38
CA ASN A 119 -7.61 -10.28 2.42
C ASN A 119 -8.72 -11.34 2.52
N GLU A 120 -9.14 -11.71 3.73
CA GLU A 120 -10.27 -12.64 3.90
C GLU A 120 -11.60 -12.06 3.42
N LEU A 121 -11.82 -10.74 3.54
CA LEU A 121 -13.01 -10.08 2.99
C LEU A 121 -13.02 -10.12 1.45
N VAL A 122 -11.88 -9.83 0.83
CA VAL A 122 -11.73 -9.88 -0.63
C VAL A 122 -11.93 -11.31 -1.14
N LYS A 123 -11.32 -12.31 -0.49
CA LYS A 123 -11.58 -13.74 -0.79
C LYS A 123 -13.05 -14.13 -0.62
N GLY A 124 -13.75 -13.51 0.33
CA GLY A 124 -15.19 -13.66 0.53
C GLY A 124 -16.08 -13.01 -0.54
N GLY A 125 -15.48 -12.35 -1.55
CA GLY A 125 -16.17 -11.75 -2.69
C GLY A 125 -16.57 -10.28 -2.50
N VAL A 126 -16.06 -9.61 -1.46
CA VAL A 126 -16.27 -8.17 -1.27
C VAL A 126 -15.32 -7.39 -2.17
N THR A 127 -15.84 -6.41 -2.92
CA THR A 127 -14.99 -5.47 -3.68
C THR A 127 -14.51 -4.37 -2.73
N LEU A 128 -13.20 -4.10 -2.72
CA LEU A 128 -12.60 -3.11 -1.82
C LEU A 128 -12.09 -1.90 -2.60
N LEU A 129 -12.38 -0.70 -2.11
CA LEU A 129 -11.65 0.51 -2.48
C LEU A 129 -10.95 1.04 -1.23
N LEU A 130 -9.62 1.07 -1.24
CA LEU A 130 -8.82 1.58 -0.14
C LEU A 130 -8.04 2.81 -0.57
N THR A 131 -7.95 3.80 0.32
CA THR A 131 -7.02 4.92 0.20
C THR A 131 -5.93 4.77 1.24
N THR A 132 -4.68 4.94 0.81
CA THR A 132 -3.51 4.79 1.67
C THR A 132 -2.37 5.67 1.19
N GLN A 133 -1.68 6.27 2.15
CA GLN A 133 -0.38 6.91 1.96
C GLN A 133 0.78 5.92 2.09
N TYR A 134 0.53 4.69 2.57
CA TYR A 134 1.54 3.66 2.72
C TYR A 134 1.61 2.82 1.45
N LEU A 135 2.63 3.05 0.63
CA LEU A 135 2.78 2.34 -0.63
C LEU A 135 2.95 0.81 -0.44
N GLU A 136 3.53 0.38 0.68
CA GLU A 136 3.58 -1.02 1.09
C GLU A 136 2.17 -1.65 1.23
N GLU A 137 1.19 -0.90 1.73
CA GLU A 137 -0.18 -1.38 1.87
C GLU A 137 -0.85 -1.57 0.50
N ALA A 138 -0.65 -0.63 -0.42
CA ALA A 138 -1.12 -0.76 -1.79
C ALA A 138 -0.48 -1.98 -2.49
N ASP A 139 0.82 -2.20 -2.27
CA ASP A 139 1.54 -3.35 -2.84
C ASP A 139 1.02 -4.70 -2.33
N GLN A 140 0.65 -4.77 -1.04
CA GLN A 140 0.20 -6.01 -0.42
C GLN A 140 -1.27 -6.33 -0.64
N LEU A 141 -2.14 -5.31 -0.76
CA LEU A 141 -3.60 -5.51 -0.75
C LEU A 141 -4.28 -5.28 -2.11
N ALA A 142 -3.68 -4.51 -3.01
CA ALA A 142 -4.38 -4.04 -4.20
C ALA A 142 -4.06 -4.87 -5.44
N ASP A 143 -5.10 -5.37 -6.10
CA ASP A 143 -4.99 -5.95 -7.44
C ASP A 143 -4.67 -4.86 -8.49
N GLU A 144 -5.24 -3.66 -8.30
CA GLU A 144 -5.06 -2.50 -9.16
C GLU A 144 -4.83 -1.24 -8.32
N ILE A 145 -3.80 -0.47 -8.69
CA ILE A 145 -3.33 0.72 -7.99
C ILE A 145 -3.50 1.92 -8.89
N ALA A 146 -4.03 3.01 -8.34
CA ALA A 146 -4.05 4.33 -8.97
C ALA A 146 -3.24 5.28 -8.11
N VAL A 147 -2.15 5.81 -8.66
CA VAL A 147 -1.30 6.79 -7.99
C VAL A 147 -1.85 8.18 -8.26
N ILE A 148 -2.12 8.94 -7.20
CA ILE A 148 -2.71 10.28 -7.28
C ILE A 148 -1.68 11.30 -6.78
N ASP A 149 -1.46 12.35 -7.57
CA ASP A 149 -0.70 13.53 -7.17
C ASP A 149 -1.44 14.80 -7.59
N HIS A 150 -1.45 15.83 -6.73
CA HIS A 150 -2.18 17.09 -6.92
C HIS A 150 -3.61 16.94 -7.48
N GLY A 151 -4.35 15.91 -7.03
CA GLY A 151 -5.72 15.65 -7.44
C GLY A 151 -5.90 15.02 -8.82
N LYS A 152 -4.82 14.56 -9.46
CA LYS A 152 -4.84 13.85 -10.74
C LYS A 152 -4.26 12.46 -10.60
N VAL A 153 -4.82 11.51 -11.34
CA VAL A 153 -4.23 10.17 -11.47
C VAL A 153 -3.01 10.28 -12.39
N ILE A 154 -1.82 10.04 -11.84
CA ILE A 154 -0.55 10.14 -12.56
C ILE A 154 -0.08 8.79 -13.11
N ALA A 155 -0.49 7.68 -12.48
CA ALA A 155 -0.29 6.34 -13.01
C ALA A 155 -1.38 5.39 -12.53
N ARG A 156 -1.58 4.31 -13.28
CA ARG A 156 -2.56 3.27 -12.96
C ARG A 156 -2.09 1.92 -13.50
N GLY A 157 -2.24 0.87 -12.70
CA GLY A 157 -1.93 -0.50 -13.11
C GLY A 157 -1.76 -1.44 -11.92
N THR A 158 -1.31 -2.66 -12.17
CA THR A 158 -0.89 -3.58 -11.11
C THR A 158 0.43 -3.09 -10.50
N SER A 159 0.75 -3.55 -9.28
CA SER A 159 2.04 -3.23 -8.64
C SER A 159 3.23 -3.56 -9.56
N ASP A 160 3.25 -4.76 -10.16
CA ASP A 160 4.31 -5.17 -11.08
C ASP A 160 4.38 -4.28 -12.34
N SER A 161 3.23 -3.86 -12.87
CA SER A 161 3.17 -2.96 -14.03
C SER A 161 3.77 -1.60 -13.69
N LEU A 162 3.42 -1.04 -12.53
CA LEU A 162 3.91 0.24 -12.06
C LEU A 162 5.42 0.19 -11.80
N LYS A 163 5.90 -0.84 -11.09
CA LYS A 163 7.34 -1.03 -10.80
C LYS A 163 8.19 -1.13 -12.07
N LYS A 164 7.68 -1.78 -13.12
CA LYS A 164 8.36 -1.87 -14.43
C LYS A 164 8.50 -0.54 -15.16
N GLN A 165 7.67 0.47 -14.87
CA GLN A 165 7.74 1.78 -15.54
C GLN A 165 8.96 2.59 -15.11
N VAL A 166 9.47 2.36 -13.90
CA VAL A 166 10.56 3.15 -13.28
C VAL A 166 11.94 2.60 -13.63
N GLY A 167 12.00 1.34 -14.09
CA GLY A 167 13.23 0.68 -14.46
C GLY A 167 13.18 -0.83 -14.24
N GLY A 168 14.23 -1.50 -14.72
CA GLY A 168 14.45 -2.92 -14.46
C GLY A 168 14.92 -3.20 -13.03
N GLU A 169 15.18 -4.46 -12.74
CA GLU A 169 15.81 -4.88 -11.47
C GLU A 169 17.15 -4.16 -11.30
N ARG A 170 17.53 -3.84 -10.06
CA ARG A 170 18.85 -3.27 -9.74
C ARG A 170 19.69 -4.33 -9.04
N LEU A 171 20.91 -4.50 -9.50
CA LEU A 171 21.90 -5.29 -8.80
C LEU A 171 22.57 -4.38 -7.76
N GLU A 172 22.51 -4.79 -6.49
CA GLU A 172 23.06 -4.09 -5.34
C GLU A 172 24.18 -4.93 -4.75
N ILE A 173 25.37 -4.33 -4.57
CA ILE A 173 26.54 -4.99 -4.00
C ILE A 173 27.13 -4.10 -2.92
N VAL A 174 27.30 -4.66 -1.73
CA VAL A 174 27.98 -4.03 -0.60
C VAL A 174 29.34 -4.68 -0.42
N VAL A 175 30.40 -3.88 -0.41
CA VAL A 175 31.78 -4.36 -0.25
C VAL A 175 32.55 -3.54 0.80
N GLU A 176 33.70 -4.03 1.23
CA GLU A 176 34.62 -3.20 2.00
C GLU A 176 35.16 -2.04 1.16
N ASN A 177 35.55 -0.94 1.83
CA ASN A 177 35.92 0.31 1.15
C ASN A 177 37.07 0.13 0.13
N GLN A 178 38.03 -0.74 0.45
CA GLN A 178 39.16 -1.06 -0.42
C GLN A 178 38.75 -1.71 -1.76
N HIS A 179 37.57 -2.34 -1.81
CA HIS A 179 37.06 -3.03 -3.00
C HIS A 179 36.06 -2.20 -3.81
N MET A 180 35.65 -1.01 -3.33
CA MET A 180 34.65 -0.17 -3.99
C MET A 180 35.02 0.19 -5.44
N ALA A 181 36.28 0.52 -5.71
CA ALA A 181 36.72 0.89 -7.06
C ALA A 181 36.60 -0.30 -8.04
N ALA A 182 37.09 -1.48 -7.64
CA ALA A 182 37.02 -2.69 -8.44
C ALA A 182 35.56 -3.14 -8.69
N THR A 183 34.71 -3.09 -7.66
CA THR A 183 33.28 -3.42 -7.79
C THR A 183 32.54 -2.47 -8.73
N LYS A 184 32.90 -1.16 -8.75
CA LYS A 184 32.35 -0.21 -9.72
C LYS A 184 32.69 -0.63 -11.16
N GLU A 185 33.94 -1.03 -11.41
CA GLU A 185 34.37 -1.49 -12.74
C GLU A 185 33.64 -2.76 -13.18
N ILE A 186 33.43 -3.72 -12.26
CA ILE A 186 32.66 -4.93 -12.53
C ILE A 186 31.21 -4.58 -12.91
N LEU A 187 30.52 -3.78 -12.09
CA LEU A 187 29.14 -3.40 -12.34
C LEU A 187 28.98 -2.58 -13.63
N ALA A 188 29.96 -1.75 -14.00
CA ALA A 188 29.96 -1.00 -15.26
C ALA A 188 30.05 -1.90 -16.51
N ARG A 189 30.56 -3.13 -16.38
CA ARG A 189 30.58 -4.11 -17.49
C ARG A 189 29.24 -4.83 -17.64
N ILE A 190 28.53 -5.03 -16.52
CA ILE A 190 27.27 -5.78 -16.46
C ILE A 190 26.08 -4.87 -16.79
N SER A 191 26.10 -3.62 -16.32
CA SER A 191 25.06 -2.62 -16.57
C SER A 191 25.51 -1.63 -17.63
N SER A 192 24.66 -1.41 -18.64
CA SER A 192 24.86 -0.39 -19.67
C SER A 192 24.42 1.02 -19.24
N SER A 193 23.95 1.20 -18.00
CA SER A 193 23.46 2.50 -17.49
C SER A 193 24.27 2.99 -16.29
N ALA A 194 24.06 4.25 -15.92
CA ALA A 194 24.74 4.91 -14.81
C ALA A 194 24.64 4.11 -13.49
N LEU A 195 25.80 3.95 -12.84
CA LEU A 195 25.91 3.38 -11.49
C LEU A 195 25.48 4.42 -10.46
N ASN A 196 24.82 3.97 -9.40
CA ASN A 196 24.59 4.77 -8.21
C ASN A 196 25.46 4.22 -7.07
N VAL A 197 26.21 5.11 -6.42
CA VAL A 197 27.18 4.77 -5.38
C VAL A 197 26.81 5.53 -4.12
N ASP A 198 26.57 4.80 -3.05
CA ASP A 198 26.46 5.34 -1.70
C ASP A 198 27.74 4.98 -0.93
N GLU A 199 28.62 5.97 -0.73
CA GLU A 199 29.88 5.76 -0.01
C GLU A 199 29.68 5.52 1.49
N GLY A 200 28.59 6.03 2.08
CA GLY A 200 28.27 5.82 3.49
C GLY A 200 27.83 4.39 3.78
N LEU A 201 27.01 3.83 2.89
CA LEU A 201 26.55 2.45 2.96
C LEU A 201 27.53 1.45 2.31
N ARG A 202 28.56 1.95 1.61
CA ARG A 202 29.47 1.17 0.75
C ARG A 202 28.70 0.31 -0.26
N LEU A 203 27.60 0.87 -0.77
CA LEU A 203 26.66 0.22 -1.67
C LEU A 203 26.90 0.75 -3.09
N ILE A 204 27.08 -0.16 -4.03
CA ILE A 204 27.11 0.15 -5.46
C ILE A 204 25.91 -0.55 -6.08
N SER A 205 25.08 0.22 -6.79
CA SER A 205 23.88 -0.28 -7.44
C SER A 205 23.85 0.07 -8.92
N ALA A 206 23.39 -0.87 -9.74
CA ALA A 206 23.27 -0.70 -11.18
C ALA A 206 21.96 -1.31 -11.69
N PRO A 207 21.22 -0.65 -12.59
CA PRO A 207 20.07 -1.28 -13.23
C PRO A 207 20.54 -2.41 -14.16
N VAL A 208 19.85 -3.53 -14.12
CA VAL A 208 20.13 -4.73 -14.92
C VAL A 208 18.86 -5.21 -15.60
N THR A 209 19.01 -5.68 -16.83
CA THR A 209 17.89 -6.19 -17.65
C THR A 209 17.83 -7.71 -17.68
N THR A 210 18.89 -8.39 -17.26
CA THR A 210 19.03 -9.86 -17.30
C THR A 210 18.70 -10.55 -15.97
N GLY A 211 18.34 -9.76 -14.95
CA GLY A 211 17.90 -10.25 -13.63
C GLY A 211 18.93 -11.17 -12.98
N SER A 212 18.50 -12.37 -12.58
CA SER A 212 19.34 -13.36 -11.86
C SER A 212 20.63 -13.72 -12.59
N LYS A 213 20.69 -13.59 -13.93
CA LYS A 213 21.93 -13.81 -14.68
C LYS A 213 23.00 -12.76 -14.35
N ALA A 214 22.61 -11.49 -14.23
CA ALA A 214 23.53 -10.42 -13.83
C ALA A 214 24.09 -10.65 -12.42
N LEU A 215 23.26 -11.15 -11.49
CA LEU A 215 23.68 -11.50 -10.14
C LEU A 215 24.77 -12.59 -10.15
N ILE A 216 24.54 -13.67 -10.90
CA ILE A 216 25.49 -14.80 -11.02
C ILE A 216 26.79 -14.34 -11.68
N GLU A 217 26.70 -13.55 -12.74
CA GLU A 217 27.87 -13.00 -13.43
C GLU A 217 28.69 -12.08 -12.54
N ALA A 218 28.03 -11.19 -11.79
CA ALA A 218 28.71 -10.31 -10.82
C ALA A 218 29.39 -11.10 -9.71
N ALA A 219 28.71 -12.09 -9.13
CA ALA A 219 29.28 -12.94 -8.09
C ALA A 219 30.54 -13.67 -8.60
N LYS A 220 30.50 -14.17 -9.85
CA LYS A 220 31.65 -14.82 -10.47
C LYS A 220 32.83 -13.86 -10.68
N LEU A 221 32.58 -12.67 -11.21
CA LEU A 221 33.63 -11.67 -11.46
C LEU A 221 34.26 -11.15 -10.15
N LEU A 222 33.45 -11.02 -9.09
CA LEU A 222 33.95 -10.68 -7.76
C LEU A 222 34.87 -11.78 -7.22
N ASP A 223 34.46 -13.05 -7.33
CA ASP A 223 35.24 -14.21 -6.89
C ASP A 223 36.57 -14.34 -7.65
N GLU A 224 36.56 -14.14 -8.98
CA GLU A 224 37.78 -14.12 -9.82
C GLU A 224 38.80 -13.05 -9.37
N MET A 225 38.33 -11.95 -8.77
CA MET A 225 39.17 -10.89 -8.21
C MET A 225 39.49 -11.07 -6.72
N GLY A 226 39.04 -12.16 -6.09
CA GLY A 226 39.20 -12.40 -4.66
C GLY A 226 38.42 -11.40 -3.78
N ILE A 227 37.36 -10.81 -4.31
CA ILE A 227 36.50 -9.85 -3.60
C ILE A 227 35.31 -10.60 -3.02
N HIS A 228 35.22 -10.66 -1.71
CA HIS A 228 34.05 -11.22 -1.03
C HIS A 228 33.08 -10.10 -0.64
N PRO A 229 31.92 -9.99 -1.31
CA PRO A 229 30.93 -8.98 -0.94
C PRO A 229 30.35 -9.26 0.45
N LEU A 230 30.09 -8.20 1.18
CA LEU A 230 29.35 -8.25 2.44
C LEU A 230 27.87 -8.57 2.19
N ASP A 231 27.33 -8.05 1.09
CA ASP A 231 25.99 -8.36 0.60
C ASP A 231 25.95 -8.22 -0.93
N ILE A 232 25.14 -9.06 -1.58
CA ILE A 232 24.93 -9.05 -3.02
C ILE A 232 23.51 -9.51 -3.33
N GLY A 233 22.72 -8.68 -4.00
CA GLY A 233 21.31 -8.95 -4.21
C GLY A 233 20.73 -8.25 -5.42
N LEU A 234 19.62 -8.81 -5.93
CA LEU A 234 18.77 -8.15 -6.90
C LEU A 234 17.59 -7.52 -6.19
N LYS A 235 17.43 -6.22 -6.38
CA LYS A 235 16.33 -5.45 -5.85
C LYS A 235 15.40 -5.02 -6.96
N ARG A 236 14.11 -5.33 -6.81
CA ARG A 236 13.06 -4.81 -7.68
C ARG A 236 12.72 -3.39 -7.26
N PRO A 237 12.33 -2.51 -8.20
CA PRO A 237 11.77 -1.22 -7.85
C PRO A 237 10.60 -1.39 -6.88
N SER A 238 10.55 -0.54 -5.87
CA SER A 238 9.43 -0.41 -4.95
C SER A 238 8.38 0.54 -5.53
N LEU A 239 7.19 0.57 -4.93
CA LEU A 239 6.20 1.61 -5.29
C LEU A 239 6.67 3.00 -4.85
N ASP A 240 7.53 3.12 -3.83
CA ASP A 240 8.17 4.39 -3.47
C ASP A 240 9.03 4.92 -4.61
N ASP A 241 9.80 4.05 -5.27
CA ASP A 241 10.57 4.43 -6.45
C ASP A 241 9.66 4.91 -7.59
N VAL A 242 8.51 4.26 -7.78
CA VAL A 242 7.47 4.69 -8.73
C VAL A 242 6.97 6.08 -8.42
N PHE A 243 6.61 6.32 -7.17
CA PHE A 243 6.12 7.61 -6.75
C PHE A 243 7.17 8.71 -6.97
N LEU A 244 8.42 8.46 -6.57
CA LEU A 244 9.52 9.42 -6.72
C LEU A 244 9.84 9.72 -8.19
N SER A 245 9.87 8.71 -9.06
CA SER A 245 10.12 8.91 -10.49
C SER A 245 9.01 9.70 -11.16
N LEU A 246 7.75 9.35 -10.92
CA LEU A 246 6.61 10.03 -11.54
C LEU A 246 6.46 11.47 -11.06
N THR A 247 6.66 11.73 -9.77
CA THR A 247 6.60 13.09 -9.22
C THR A 247 7.84 13.92 -9.57
N GLY A 248 9.01 13.29 -9.69
CA GLY A 248 10.23 13.93 -10.18
C GLY A 248 10.13 14.41 -11.63
N HIS A 249 9.57 13.59 -12.53
CA HIS A 249 9.31 13.98 -13.93
C HIS A 249 8.31 15.14 -14.03
N LEU A 250 7.27 15.17 -13.19
CA LEU A 250 6.32 16.29 -13.16
C LEU A 250 6.96 17.60 -12.69
N ALA A 251 7.96 17.53 -11.80
CA ALA A 251 8.72 18.71 -11.37
C ALA A 251 9.64 19.22 -12.49
N GLU A 252 10.20 18.33 -13.32
CA GLU A 252 11.01 18.69 -14.49
C GLU A 252 10.16 19.23 -15.65
N GLU A 253 9.04 18.57 -16.00
CA GLU A 253 8.13 19.01 -17.07
C GLU A 253 7.52 20.39 -16.76
N LYS A 254 7.11 20.66 -15.51
CA LYS A 254 6.65 22.01 -15.12
C LYS A 254 7.75 23.06 -15.26
N LYS A 255 9.00 22.69 -14.97
CA LYS A 255 10.16 23.60 -15.11
C LYS A 255 10.39 23.93 -16.58
N ASP A 256 10.26 22.94 -17.46
CA ASP A 256 10.40 23.12 -18.90
C ASP A 256 9.24 23.92 -19.50
N GLU A 257 7.99 23.71 -19.03
CA GLU A 257 6.84 24.53 -19.40
C GLU A 257 7.00 25.99 -18.94
N ASP A 258 7.45 26.22 -17.70
CA ASP A 258 7.69 27.57 -17.15
C ASP A 258 8.84 28.28 -17.89
N LEU A 259 9.90 27.56 -18.26
CA LEU A 259 11.02 28.08 -19.07
C LEU A 259 10.58 28.38 -20.52
N ALA A 260 9.71 27.56 -21.11
CA ALA A 260 9.12 27.80 -22.42
C ALA A 260 8.15 29.01 -22.44
N LEU A 261 7.40 29.22 -21.35
CA LEU A 261 6.53 30.38 -21.16
C LEU A 261 7.33 31.68 -20.90
N ALA A 262 8.44 31.60 -20.17
CA ALA A 262 9.33 32.73 -19.93
C ALA A 262 10.10 33.18 -21.19
N SER A 263 10.53 32.24 -22.04
CA SER A 263 11.20 32.55 -23.31
C SER A 263 10.27 33.19 -24.34
N LYS A 264 8.99 32.79 -24.40
CA LYS A 264 7.96 33.45 -25.24
C LYS A 264 7.63 34.89 -24.83
N LYS A 265 7.81 35.27 -23.57
CA LYS A 265 7.58 36.65 -23.08
C LYS A 265 8.72 37.62 -23.35
N ARG A 266 9.94 37.13 -23.65
CA ARG A 266 11.12 37.96 -23.95
C ARG A 266 11.33 38.24 -25.44
N GLY A 267 10.52 37.64 -26.32
CA GLY A 267 10.61 37.80 -27.77
C GLY A 267 9.57 38.75 -28.38
N ARG A 268 8.97 39.64 -27.60
CA ARG A 268 8.02 40.66 -28.07
C ARG A 268 8.46 42.06 -27.64
#